data_AF-A0A2A6RG92-F1
#
_entry.id   AF-A0A2A6RG92-F1
#
_cell.length_a   1.000
_cell.length_b   1.000
_cell.length_c   1.000
_cell.angle_alpha   90.00
_cell.angle_beta   90.00
_cell.angle_gamma   90.00
#
_symmetry.space_group_name_H-M   'P 1'
#
loop_
_entity.id
_entity.type
_entity.pdbx_description
1 polymer ?
#
loop_
_entity_poly.entity_id
_entity_poly.type
_entity_poly.pdbx_seq_one_letter_code
_entity_poly.pdbx_strand_id
1 'polypeptide(L)' 'MSHSYGEHALEFEIVFSILYAKMVAAETIRRDPLKRRVKRLGVHLVLFDNYSGEMASKACQKQPWQELDAACNERGF' A
#
# COMPACT_ATOMS: atom_id res chain seq x y z
N MET A 1 -18.00 -4.87 4.08
CA MET A 1 -16.77 -5.33 3.38
C MET A 1 -15.92 -6.26 4.25
N SER A 2 -15.74 -6.02 5.55
CA SER A 2 -15.02 -6.95 6.46
C SER A 2 -15.76 -8.29 6.67
N HIS A 3 -17.09 -8.27 6.70
CA HIS A 3 -17.91 -9.45 7.02
C HIS A 3 -17.75 -10.62 6.02
N SER A 4 -17.28 -10.37 4.79
CA SER A 4 -16.99 -11.42 3.81
C SER A 4 -15.74 -12.23 4.14
N TYR A 5 -14.91 -11.78 5.09
CA TYR A 5 -13.70 -12.47 5.54
C TYR A 5 -13.96 -13.48 6.68
N GLY A 6 -15.23 -13.69 7.07
CA GLY A 6 -15.62 -14.71 8.05
C GLY A 6 -14.93 -14.51 9.40
N GLU A 7 -14.22 -15.54 9.87
CA GLU A 7 -13.48 -15.50 11.14
C GLU A 7 -12.38 -14.43 11.17
N HIS A 8 -11.88 -14.01 10.01
CA HIS A 8 -10.85 -12.97 9.89
C HIS A 8 -11.43 -11.55 9.75
N ALA A 9 -12.75 -11.37 9.85
CA ALA A 9 -13.39 -10.07 9.65
C ALA A 9 -12.81 -8.98 10.57
N LEU A 10 -12.61 -9.29 11.86
CA LEU A 10 -12.06 -8.35 12.84
C LEU A 10 -10.58 -8.04 12.56
N GLU A 11 -9.78 -9.06 12.28
CA GLU A 11 -8.37 -8.90 11.96
C GLU A 11 -8.19 -8.03 10.71
N PHE A 12 -8.99 -8.29 9.68
CA PHE A 12 -9.02 -7.47 8.46
C PHE A 12 -9.35 -6.02 8.80
N GLU A 13 -10.39 -5.77 9.60
CA GLU A 13 -10.80 -4.42 9.97
C GLU A 13 -9.70 -3.65 10.71
N ILE A 14 -9.01 -4.31 11.65
CA ILE A 14 -7.88 -3.72 12.39
C ILE A 14 -6.73 -3.39 11.42
N VAL A 15 -6.31 -4.35 10.60
CA VAL A 15 -5.18 -4.18 9.68
C VAL A 15 -5.47 -3.07 8.67
N PHE A 16 -6.66 -3.08 8.06
CA PHE A 16 -7.04 -2.08 7.07
C PHE A 16 -7.15 -0.68 7.70
N SER A 17 -7.65 -0.58 8.92
CA SER A 17 -7.73 0.69 9.66
C SER A 17 -6.33 1.24 9.96
N ILE A 18 -5.39 0.39 10.38
CA ILE A 18 -3.99 0.79 10.61
C ILE A 18 -3.33 1.24 9.30
N LEU A 19 -3.51 0.50 8.21
CA LEU A 19 -2.97 0.85 6.90
C LEU A 19 -3.51 2.21 6.43
N TYR A 20 -4.83 2.39 6.52
CA TYR A 20 -5.49 3.64 6.16
C TYR A 20 -4.99 4.82 6.99
N ALA A 21 -4.94 4.68 8.32
CA ALA A 21 -4.44 5.74 9.19
C ALA A 21 -2.98 6.12 8.88
N LYS A 22 -2.11 5.15 8.55
CA LYS A 22 -0.72 5.40 8.13
C LYS A 22 -0.61 6.10 6.77
N MET A 23 -1.58 5.92 5.87
CA MET A 23 -1.66 6.65 4.61
C MET A 23 -2.13 8.08 4.83
N VAL A 24 -3.21 8.28 5.59
CA VAL A 24 -3.72 9.62 5.96
C VAL A 24 -2.64 10.44 6.67
N ALA A 25 -1.94 9.87 7.66
CA ALA A 25 -0.85 10.55 8.35
C ALA A 25 0.31 10.94 7.39
N ALA A 26 0.54 10.14 6.34
CA ALA A 26 1.57 10.44 5.35
C ALA A 26 1.13 11.55 4.37
N GLU A 27 -0.16 11.73 4.11
CA GLU A 27 -0.68 12.82 3.27
C GLU A 27 -0.41 14.20 3.86
N THR A 28 -0.39 14.30 5.19
CA THR A 28 -0.10 15.55 5.91
C THR A 28 1.38 15.97 5.79
N ILE A 29 2.28 15.03 5.49
CA ILE A 29 3.73 15.28 5.41
C ILE A 29 4.10 15.63 3.96
N ARG A 30 4.13 16.93 3.63
CA ARG A 30 4.46 17.45 2.28
C ARG A 30 5.89 17.19 1.80
N ARG A 31 6.77 16.66 2.65
CA ARG A 31 8.20 16.54 2.38
C ARG A 31 8.58 15.41 1.41
N ASP A 32 7.70 14.44 1.17
CA ASP A 32 8.07 13.26 0.39
C ASP A 32 6.87 12.66 -0.38
N PRO A 33 6.50 13.24 -1.54
CA PRO A 33 5.34 12.81 -2.32
C PRO A 33 5.48 11.39 -2.88
N LEU A 34 6.70 10.94 -3.20
CA LEU A 34 6.92 9.59 -3.68
C LEU A 34 6.67 8.55 -2.58
N LYS A 35 7.18 8.76 -1.37
CA LYS A 35 6.93 7.83 -0.25
C LYS A 35 5.44 7.66 0.08
N ARG A 36 4.60 8.67 -0.20
CA ARG A 36 3.14 8.54 -0.06
C ARG A 36 2.57 7.54 -1.06
N ARG A 37 2.95 7.66 -2.34
CA ARG A 37 2.45 6.80 -3.42
C ARG A 37 2.97 5.38 -3.32
N VAL A 38 4.22 5.19 -2.88
CA VAL A 38 4.81 3.86 -2.68
C VAL A 38 4.04 3.04 -1.62
N LYS A 39 3.45 3.67 -0.60
CA LYS A 39 2.57 2.96 0.34
C LYS A 39 1.30 2.43 -0.32
N ARG A 40 0.69 3.21 -1.21
CA ARG A 40 -0.45 2.77 -2.03
C ARG A 40 -0.03 1.65 -2.96
N LEU A 41 1.13 1.77 -3.60
CA LEU A 41 1.70 0.72 -4.45
C LEU A 41 1.84 -0.61 -3.71
N GLY A 42 2.40 -0.60 -2.50
CA GLY A 42 2.54 -1.82 -1.69
C GLY A 42 1.21 -2.52 -1.40
N VAL A 43 0.16 -1.75 -1.06
CA VAL A 43 -1.18 -2.31 -0.83
C VAL A 43 -1.80 -2.81 -2.14
N HIS A 44 -1.60 -2.08 -3.25
CA HIS A 44 -2.08 -2.51 -4.56
C HIS A 44 -1.49 -3.84 -4.98
N LEU A 45 -0.17 -4.00 -4.81
CA LEU A 45 0.53 -5.24 -5.16
C LEU A 45 -0.05 -6.45 -4.41
N VAL A 46 -0.40 -6.29 -3.13
CA VAL A 46 -0.98 -7.36 -2.32
C VAL A 46 -2.43 -7.66 -2.73
N LEU A 47 -3.26 -6.62 -2.91
CA LEU A 47 -4.71 -6.80 -3.12
C LEU A 47 -5.09 -7.12 -4.56
N PHE A 48 -4.36 -6.60 -5.54
CA PHE A 48 -4.70 -6.70 -6.97
C PHE A 48 -3.71 -7.52 -7.77
N ASP A 49 -2.41 -7.43 -7.44
CA ASP A 49 -1.36 -8.14 -8.18
C ASP A 49 -1.01 -9.51 -7.56
N ASN A 50 -1.71 -9.91 -6.49
CA ASN A 50 -1.58 -11.19 -5.78
C ASN A 50 -0.18 -11.44 -5.19
N TYR A 51 0.53 -10.39 -4.79
CA TYR A 51 1.83 -10.50 -4.14
C TYR A 51 1.63 -10.90 -2.67
N SER A 52 2.56 -11.70 -2.14
CA SER A 52 2.68 -11.81 -0.70
C SER A 52 3.13 -10.47 -0.11
N GLY A 53 2.82 -10.21 1.17
CA GLY A 53 3.25 -8.98 1.84
C GLY A 53 4.78 -8.80 1.80
N GLU A 54 5.55 -9.90 1.86
CA GLU A 54 7.00 -9.86 1.74
C GLU A 54 7.46 -9.51 0.31
N MET A 55 6.83 -10.08 -0.72
CA MET A 55 7.13 -9.75 -2.11
C MET A 55 6.84 -8.28 -2.42
N ALA A 56 5.68 -7.77 -1.98
CA ALA A 56 5.30 -6.37 -2.17
C ALA A 56 6.29 -5.42 -1.48
N SER A 57 6.71 -5.76 -0.25
CA SER A 57 7.73 -4.99 0.48
C SER A 57 9.07 -4.96 -0.24
N LYS A 58 9.54 -6.12 -0.73
CA LYS A 58 10.80 -6.22 -1.50
C LYS A 58 10.73 -5.42 -2.80
N ALA A 59 9.60 -5.46 -3.51
CA ALA A 59 9.38 -4.66 -4.72
C ALA A 59 9.46 -3.15 -4.44
N CYS A 60 8.86 -2.69 -3.34
CA CYS A 60 8.86 -1.27 -2.97
C CYS A 60 10.21 -0.75 -2.43
N GLN A 61 11.05 -1.61 -1.84
CA GLN A 61 12.33 -1.19 -1.24
C GLN A 61 13.51 -1.21 -2.21
N LYS A 62 13.54 -2.15 -3.16
CA LYS A 62 14.74 -2.43 -3.97
C LYS A 62 14.80 -1.66 -5.28
N GLN A 63 13.71 -0.97 -5.67
CA GLN A 63 13.66 -0.27 -6.95
C GLN A 63 14.19 1.17 -6.86
N PRO A 64 14.86 1.66 -7.92
CA PRO A 64 15.09 3.08 -8.13
C PRO A 64 13.81 3.90 -8.02
N TRP A 65 13.92 5.12 -7.50
CA TRP A 65 12.76 5.97 -7.27
C TRP A 65 11.97 6.30 -8.55
N GLN A 66 12.63 6.32 -9.70
CA GLN A 66 12.02 6.55 -11.01
C GLN A 66 11.12 5.40 -11.44
N GLU A 67 11.54 4.16 -11.17
CA GLU A 67 10.73 2.96 -11.48
C GLU A 67 9.49 2.92 -10.59
N LEU A 68 9.66 3.27 -9.31
CA LEU A 68 8.56 3.38 -8.36
C LEU A 68 7.57 4.48 -8.76
N ASP A 69 8.07 5.64 -9.21
CA ASP A 69 7.24 6.73 -9.73
C ASP A 69 6.45 6.28 -10.97
N ALA A 70 7.11 5.65 -11.94
CA ALA A 70 6.46 5.10 -13.13
C ALA A 70 5.37 4.07 -12.78
N ALA A 71 5.67 3.12 -11.90
CA ALA A 71 4.73 2.09 -11.47
C ALA A 71 3.50 2.68 -10.74
N CYS A 72 3.68 3.78 -9.99
CA CYS A 72 2.57 4.51 -9.37
C CYS A 72 1.73 5.24 -10.43
N ASN A 73 2.38 5.94 -11.37
CA ASN A 73 1.70 6.67 -12.45
C ASN A 73 0.88 5.76 -13.37
N GLU A 74 1.40 4.57 -13.71
CA GLU A 74 0.69 3.54 -14.48
C GLU A 74 -0.62 3.10 -13.81
N ARG A 75 -0.66 3.12 -12.48
CA ARG A 75 -1.82 2.74 -11.66
C ARG A 75 -2.70 3.94 -11.28
N GLY A 76 -2.34 5.14 -11.72
CA GLY A 76 -3.15 6.35 -11.56
C GLY A 76 -3.06 7.02 -10.20
N PHE A 77 -1.97 6.86 -9.45
CA PHE A 77 -1.77 7.56 -8.17
C PHE A 77 -0.37 8.11 -7.95
#